data_AF-A0A3E1QC12-F1
#
_entry.id   AF-A0A3E1QC12-F1
#
_cell.length_a   1.000
_cell.length_b   1.000
_cell.length_c   1.000
_cell.angle_alpha   90.00
_cell.angle_beta   90.00
_cell.angle_gamma   90.00
#
_symmetry.space_group_name_H-M   'P 1'
#
loop_
_entity.id
_entity.type
_entity.pdbx_description
1 polymer ?
#
loop_
_entity_poly.entity_id
_entity_poly.type
_entity_poly.pdbx_seq_one_letter_code
_entity_poly.pdbx_strand_id
1 'polypeptide(L)'
;MCPKLEVTLKSFPKNFSMVLAFAGDSTITKFFAIYIFVWVTKVCDFFYSIVYLLKFRLPLTRYKPKNQEITGVNFNTICHMIQFYKHRKYLVLRLILIGTVFFLFQSCQSLADVPTFSNNNTIHVVIEIPAGTNAKIEYNKELKKLKVDQRDGKDRIIEYLPYPGNYGFIPSTYSDSSKGGDGDPLDALVISSSLLSGSVVETIPIGVLKILDNGEQDYKVICIPSEKRLQTVPASTFTEFTEKYPNALKIIELWFSNYDTVDTVTIEGWGDEKEALAEIKKVLKQ
;
A
#
# COMPACT_ATOMS: atom_id res chain seq x y z
N MET A 1 -27.84 -13.23 9.63
CA MET A 1 -27.30 -13.04 10.98
C MET A 1 -26.03 -13.86 11.11
N CYS A 2 -24.87 -13.21 11.14
CA CYS A 2 -23.56 -13.86 11.29
C CYS A 2 -23.13 -13.75 12.77
N PRO A 3 -22.65 -14.81 13.42
CA PRO A 3 -22.28 -14.74 14.83
C PRO A 3 -20.99 -13.92 15.00
N LYS A 4 -21.01 -12.96 15.93
CA LYS A 4 -19.83 -12.22 16.37
C LYS A 4 -18.83 -13.18 17.01
N LEU A 5 -17.63 -13.26 16.44
CA LEU A 5 -16.49 -13.92 17.06
C LEU A 5 -15.92 -12.99 18.12
N GLU A 6 -16.39 -13.10 19.37
CA GLU A 6 -15.86 -12.35 20.50
C GLU A 6 -14.66 -13.13 21.07
N VAL A 7 -13.46 -12.78 20.62
CA VAL A 7 -12.22 -13.39 21.14
C VAL A 7 -11.85 -12.69 22.44
N THR A 8 -12.15 -13.34 23.56
CA THR A 8 -11.83 -12.86 24.90
C THR A 8 -10.30 -12.84 25.11
N LEU A 9 -9.71 -11.64 25.18
CA LEU A 9 -8.29 -11.34 25.45
C LEU A 9 -7.82 -11.70 26.88
N LYS A 10 -8.26 -12.83 27.46
CA LYS A 10 -7.95 -13.17 28.87
C LYS A 10 -6.89 -14.26 29.08
N SER A 11 -6.32 -14.85 28.03
CA SER A 11 -5.37 -15.96 28.19
C SER A 11 -4.00 -15.80 27.52
N PHE A 12 -3.59 -14.59 27.16
CA PHE A 12 -2.27 -14.38 26.58
C PHE A 12 -1.23 -13.94 27.63
N PRO A 13 0.00 -14.49 27.60
CA PRO A 13 1.08 -14.05 28.48
C PRO A 13 1.38 -12.56 28.26
N LYS A 14 1.75 -11.83 29.33
CA LYS A 14 1.95 -10.36 29.33
C LYS A 14 2.80 -9.82 28.16
N ASN A 15 3.73 -10.63 27.64
CA ASN A 15 4.61 -10.26 26.52
C ASN A 15 3.86 -10.18 25.16
N PHE A 16 2.73 -10.84 25.00
CA PHE A 16 1.93 -10.82 23.78
C PHE A 16 1.09 -9.53 23.65
N SER A 17 0.64 -8.98 24.78
CA SER A 17 -0.03 -7.67 24.83
C SER A 17 0.87 -6.53 24.35
N MET A 18 2.20 -6.68 24.51
CA MET A 18 3.18 -5.69 24.07
C MET A 18 3.38 -5.73 22.55
N VAL A 19 3.43 -6.92 21.94
CA VAL A 19 3.59 -7.10 20.49
C VAL A 19 2.39 -6.55 19.71
N LEU A 20 1.18 -6.72 20.24
CA LEU A 20 -0.04 -6.16 19.63
C LEU A 20 -0.15 -4.63 19.78
N ALA A 21 0.49 -4.02 20.78
CA ALA A 21 0.48 -2.58 20.99
C ALA A 21 1.37 -1.80 20.00
N PHE A 22 2.39 -2.45 19.43
CA PHE A 22 3.28 -1.86 18.41
C PHE A 22 2.77 -2.05 16.97
N ALA A 23 1.90 -3.03 16.73
CA ALA A 23 1.27 -3.24 15.44
C ALA A 23 0.06 -2.30 15.32
N GLY A 24 0.22 -1.20 14.58
CA GLY A 24 -0.85 -0.23 14.31
C GLY A 24 -2.14 -0.87 13.76
N ASP A 25 -3.20 -0.07 13.70
CA ASP A 25 -4.61 -0.54 13.70
C ASP A 25 -5.10 -1.33 12.47
N SER A 26 -4.22 -1.63 11.51
CA SER A 26 -4.60 -2.46 10.36
C SER A 26 -4.73 -3.94 10.75
N THR A 27 -5.82 -4.57 10.30
CA THR A 27 -6.11 -5.99 10.53
C THR A 27 -5.00 -6.90 9.99
N ILE A 28 -4.31 -6.46 8.93
CA ILE A 28 -3.23 -7.18 8.26
C ILE A 28 -1.97 -7.21 9.13
N THR A 29 -1.56 -6.08 9.73
CA THR A 29 -0.40 -6.04 10.65
C THR A 29 -0.62 -6.92 11.88
N LYS A 30 -1.85 -6.96 12.42
CA LYS A 30 -2.19 -7.85 13.54
C LYS A 30 -2.13 -9.32 13.13
N PHE A 31 -2.62 -9.68 11.94
CA PHE A 31 -2.54 -11.06 11.42
C PHE A 31 -1.10 -11.53 11.18
N PHE A 32 -0.25 -10.68 10.58
CA PHE A 32 1.16 -11.02 10.36
C PHE A 32 1.94 -11.15 11.68
N ALA A 33 1.66 -10.28 12.66
CA ALA A 33 2.27 -10.40 13.99
C ALA A 33 1.89 -11.70 14.69
N ILE A 34 0.61 -12.10 14.60
CA ILE A 34 0.13 -13.39 15.13
C ILE A 34 0.78 -14.57 14.39
N TYR A 35 0.85 -14.51 13.06
CA TYR A 35 1.45 -15.56 12.24
C TYR A 35 2.93 -15.76 12.56
N ILE A 36 3.71 -14.67 12.66
CA ILE A 36 5.13 -14.71 13.04
C ILE A 36 5.29 -15.27 14.46
N PHE A 37 4.47 -14.84 15.42
CA PHE A 37 4.54 -15.34 16.79
C PHE A 37 4.25 -16.85 16.86
N VAL A 38 3.16 -17.30 16.23
CA VAL A 38 2.77 -18.72 16.19
C VAL A 38 3.84 -19.57 15.47
N TRP A 39 4.43 -19.04 14.40
CA TRP A 39 5.50 -19.72 13.68
C TRP A 39 6.75 -19.85 14.53
N VAL A 40 7.18 -18.77 15.20
CA VAL A 40 8.33 -18.79 16.12
C VAL A 40 8.11 -19.77 17.27
N THR A 41 6.92 -19.80 17.88
CA THR A 41 6.64 -20.76 18.97
C THR A 41 6.64 -22.21 18.48
N LYS A 42 6.03 -22.49 17.31
CA LYS A 42 6.00 -23.86 16.77
C LYS A 42 7.36 -24.35 16.30
N VAL A 43 8.20 -23.46 15.76
CA VAL A 43 9.59 -23.78 15.42
C VAL A 43 10.40 -24.06 16.70
N CYS A 44 10.19 -23.28 17.77
CA CYS A 44 10.81 -23.56 19.07
C CYS A 44 10.39 -24.93 19.66
N ASP A 45 9.11 -25.30 19.56
CA ASP A 45 8.60 -26.59 20.04
C ASP A 45 9.11 -27.78 19.22
N PHE A 46 9.26 -27.62 17.91
CA PHE A 46 9.87 -28.61 17.02
C PHE A 46 11.32 -28.91 17.41
N PHE A 47 12.11 -27.87 17.70
CA PHE A 47 13.50 -28.05 18.14
C PHE A 47 13.60 -28.58 19.59
N TYR A 48 12.66 -28.24 20.47
CA TYR A 48 12.61 -28.82 21.82
C TYR A 48 12.30 -30.32 21.76
N SER A 49 11.39 -30.73 20.87
CA SER A 49 11.04 -32.14 20.65
C SER A 49 12.20 -32.95 20.07
N ILE A 50 13.00 -32.38 19.16
CA ILE A 50 14.21 -33.03 18.64
C ILE A 50 15.28 -33.23 19.73
N VAL A 51 15.47 -32.24 20.62
CA VAL A 51 16.39 -32.36 21.76
C VAL A 51 15.90 -33.42 22.76
N TYR A 52 14.59 -33.55 22.96
CA TYR A 52 13.99 -34.57 23.81
C TYR A 52 14.10 -35.99 23.21
N LEU A 53 13.90 -36.11 21.89
CA LEU A 53 14.06 -37.36 21.14
C LEU A 53 15.53 -37.82 21.10
N LEU A 54 16.49 -36.90 21.00
CA LEU A 54 17.92 -37.22 21.05
C LEU A 54 18.40 -37.63 22.45
N LYS A 55 17.69 -37.25 23.52
CA LYS A 55 17.92 -37.78 24.89
C LYS A 55 17.41 -39.22 25.09
N PHE A 56 16.54 -39.73 24.22
CA PHE A 56 15.86 -41.02 24.39
C PHE A 56 16.41 -42.18 23.54
N ARG A 57 17.60 -42.02 22.95
CA ARG A 57 18.25 -43.06 22.14
C ARG A 57 19.62 -43.49 22.66
N LEU A 58 19.78 -43.55 23.98
CA LEU A 58 20.79 -44.43 24.60
C LEU A 58 20.10 -45.74 25.00
N PRO A 59 20.56 -46.91 24.53
CA PRO A 59 19.98 -48.17 24.93
C PRO A 59 20.28 -48.37 26.43
N LEU A 60 19.22 -48.44 27.25
CA LEU A 60 19.33 -48.93 28.61
C LEU A 60 19.51 -50.46 28.57
N THR A 61 20.73 -50.91 28.27
CA THR A 61 21.14 -52.26 28.65
C THR A 61 21.36 -52.28 30.16
N ARG A 62 20.68 -53.22 30.85
CA ARG A 62 20.90 -53.49 32.28
C ARG A 62 22.38 -53.83 32.51
N TYR A 63 23.13 -52.88 33.04
CA TYR A 63 24.53 -53.05 33.42
C TYR A 63 24.61 -53.36 34.92
N LYS A 64 25.14 -54.55 35.28
CA LYS A 64 25.60 -54.87 36.64
C LYS A 64 27.00 -54.24 36.81
N PRO A 65 27.33 -53.65 37.98
CA PRO A 65 28.61 -53.00 38.15
C PRO A 65 29.70 -54.07 38.31
N LYS A 66 30.69 -54.04 37.42
CA LYS A 66 32.04 -54.51 37.72
C LYS A 66 33.02 -53.45 37.21
N ASN A 67 33.85 -52.99 38.14
CA ASN A 67 34.93 -52.02 38.02
C ASN A 67 35.49 -51.89 36.60
N GLN A 68 35.21 -50.76 35.96
CA GLN A 68 36.05 -50.20 34.89
C GLN A 68 35.72 -48.70 34.74
N GLU A 69 36.75 -47.87 34.91
CA GLU A 69 36.68 -46.43 34.69
C GLU A 69 36.33 -46.15 33.22
N ILE A 70 35.20 -45.48 32.99
CA ILE A 70 34.86 -44.95 31.67
C ILE A 70 35.71 -43.69 31.48
N THR A 71 36.72 -43.80 30.64
CA THR A 71 37.56 -42.69 30.19
C THR A 71 36.72 -41.72 29.33
N GLY A 72 36.35 -40.61 29.98
CA GLY A 72 36.24 -39.26 29.42
C GLY A 72 35.55 -39.07 28.07
N VAL A 73 34.23 -38.83 28.08
CA VAL A 73 33.70 -37.82 27.15
C VAL A 73 34.28 -36.49 27.61
N ASN A 74 35.23 -35.94 26.85
CA ASN A 74 35.93 -34.72 27.22
C ASN A 74 34.89 -33.61 27.45
N PHE A 75 34.81 -33.12 28.69
CA PHE A 75 33.86 -32.09 29.11
C PHE A 75 33.99 -30.84 28.23
N ASN A 76 35.20 -30.54 27.74
CA ASN A 76 35.43 -29.47 26.78
C ASN A 76 34.64 -29.69 25.49
N THR A 77 34.59 -30.91 24.94
CA THR A 77 33.85 -31.20 23.69
C THR A 77 32.34 -30.95 23.84
N ILE A 78 31.76 -31.29 25.00
CA ILE A 78 30.35 -31.02 25.30
C ILE A 78 30.12 -29.50 25.45
N CYS A 79 31.02 -28.81 26.16
CA CYS A 79 30.98 -27.34 26.29
C CYS A 79 31.08 -26.66 24.92
N HIS A 80 31.97 -27.11 24.04
CA HIS A 80 32.11 -26.61 22.67
C HIS A 80 30.84 -26.83 21.84
N MET A 81 30.19 -27.99 21.94
CA MET A 81 28.91 -28.25 21.26
C MET A 81 27.76 -27.36 21.77
N ILE A 82 27.66 -27.16 23.08
CA ILE A 82 26.63 -26.28 23.67
C ILE A 82 26.88 -24.83 23.26
N GLN A 83 28.14 -24.39 23.25
CA GLN A 83 28.52 -23.03 22.86
C GLN A 83 28.30 -22.81 21.36
N PHE A 84 28.59 -23.81 20.52
CA PHE A 84 28.29 -23.80 19.09
C PHE A 84 26.77 -23.72 18.83
N TYR A 85 25.97 -24.49 19.57
CA TYR A 85 24.51 -24.49 19.44
C TYR A 85 23.88 -23.19 19.95
N LYS A 86 24.38 -22.63 21.06
CA LYS A 86 24.00 -21.29 21.53
C LYS A 86 24.35 -20.23 20.47
N HIS A 87 25.56 -20.24 19.93
CA HIS A 87 26.00 -19.28 18.91
C HIS A 87 25.12 -19.32 17.64
N ARG A 88 24.77 -20.51 17.14
CA ARG A 88 23.86 -20.63 15.98
C ARG A 88 22.43 -20.20 16.29
N LYS A 89 21.90 -20.48 17.49
CA LYS A 89 20.58 -19.96 17.92
C LYS A 89 20.56 -18.43 17.96
N TYR A 90 21.60 -17.80 18.51
CA TYR A 90 21.70 -16.34 18.52
C TYR A 90 21.89 -15.77 17.11
N LEU A 91 22.61 -16.46 16.21
CA LEU A 91 22.75 -16.06 14.81
C LEU A 91 21.41 -16.06 14.08
N VAL A 92 20.62 -17.13 14.19
CA VAL A 92 19.29 -17.22 13.55
C VAL A 92 18.33 -16.17 14.10
N LEU A 93 18.32 -15.98 15.43
CA LEU A 93 17.49 -14.94 16.06
C LEU A 93 17.90 -13.52 15.61
N ARG A 94 19.21 -13.27 15.46
CA ARG A 94 19.74 -11.99 14.99
C ARG A 94 19.39 -11.74 13.52
N LEU A 95 19.43 -12.77 12.68
CA LEU A 95 19.00 -12.67 11.28
C LEU A 95 17.49 -12.43 11.15
N ILE A 96 16.66 -13.05 12.00
CA ILE A 96 15.21 -12.79 12.06
C ILE A 96 14.95 -11.36 12.54
N LEU A 97 15.69 -10.87 13.56
CA LEU A 97 15.57 -9.51 14.04
C LEU A 97 15.99 -8.48 12.97
N ILE A 98 17.10 -8.74 12.27
CA ILE A 98 17.56 -7.89 11.15
C ILE A 98 16.54 -7.92 10.01
N GLY A 99 16.02 -9.10 9.65
CA GLY A 99 15.00 -9.24 8.62
C GLY A 99 13.68 -8.55 8.96
N THR A 100 13.24 -8.62 10.22
CA THR A 100 12.03 -7.91 10.69
C THR A 100 12.23 -6.41 10.74
N VAL A 101 13.39 -5.92 11.19
CA VAL A 101 13.74 -4.49 11.13
C VAL A 101 13.78 -4.01 9.67
N PHE A 102 14.40 -4.77 8.77
CA PHE A 102 14.45 -4.44 7.34
C PHE A 102 13.05 -4.40 6.69
N PHE A 103 12.17 -5.34 7.05
CA PHE A 103 10.79 -5.38 6.57
C PHE A 103 9.95 -4.20 7.11
N LEU A 104 10.15 -3.81 8.37
CA LEU A 104 9.52 -2.63 8.96
C LEU A 104 10.00 -1.33 8.31
N PHE A 105 11.28 -1.25 7.91
CA PHE A 105 11.80 -0.12 7.15
C PHE A 105 11.20 0.00 5.74
N GLN A 106 10.87 -1.12 5.07
CA GLN A 106 10.23 -1.07 3.75
C GLN A 106 8.74 -0.66 3.79
N SER A 107 8.05 -0.81 4.93
CA SER A 107 6.62 -0.46 5.04
C SER A 107 6.30 1.04 5.09
N CYS A 108 7.28 1.94 4.87
CA CYS A 108 7.11 3.38 4.99
C CYS A 108 7.41 4.13 3.68
N GLN A 109 7.10 3.54 2.52
CA GLN A 109 7.15 4.27 1.25
C GLN A 109 5.85 5.06 1.06
N SER A 110 5.95 6.38 0.88
CA SER A 110 4.79 7.24 0.71
C SER A 110 4.21 7.09 -0.70
N LEU A 111 2.89 7.16 -0.83
CA LEU A 111 2.22 7.05 -2.13
C LEU A 111 2.65 8.18 -3.09
N ALA A 112 2.99 9.34 -2.54
CA ALA A 112 3.50 10.46 -3.31
C ALA A 112 4.92 10.25 -3.87
N ASP A 113 5.66 9.26 -3.36
CA ASP A 113 7.04 8.95 -3.78
C ASP A 113 7.09 7.81 -4.82
N VAL A 114 5.93 7.28 -5.23
CA VAL A 114 5.85 6.35 -6.36
C VAL A 114 6.32 7.07 -7.63
N PRO A 115 7.16 6.44 -8.48
CA PRO A 115 7.64 7.09 -9.69
C PRO A 115 6.47 7.43 -10.62
N THR A 116 6.48 8.62 -11.22
CA THR A 116 5.43 9.03 -12.17
C THR A 116 5.34 8.08 -13.36
N PHE A 117 6.47 7.75 -13.97
CA PHE A 117 6.51 6.85 -15.13
C PHE A 117 6.81 5.41 -14.72
N SER A 118 6.15 4.47 -15.38
CA SER A 118 6.48 3.05 -15.30
C SER A 118 7.61 2.70 -16.27
N ASN A 119 8.12 1.48 -16.17
CA ASN A 119 9.10 0.94 -17.12
C ASN A 119 8.55 0.77 -18.55
N ASN A 120 7.23 0.81 -18.73
CA ASN A 120 6.55 0.65 -20.01
C ASN A 120 6.21 2.00 -20.69
N ASN A 121 6.79 3.11 -20.24
CA ASN A 121 6.48 4.47 -20.70
C ASN A 121 5.00 4.89 -20.52
N THR A 122 4.31 4.25 -19.58
CA THR A 122 2.98 4.65 -19.08
C THR A 122 3.15 5.39 -17.75
N ILE A 123 2.07 5.87 -17.14
CA ILE A 123 2.12 6.60 -15.87
C ILE A 123 1.45 5.83 -14.73
N HIS A 124 1.93 6.01 -13.52
CA HIS A 124 1.21 5.58 -12.32
C HIS A 124 0.18 6.63 -11.93
N VAL A 125 -0.99 6.18 -11.47
CA VAL A 125 -2.00 7.01 -10.80
C VAL A 125 -2.34 6.37 -9.48
N VAL A 126 -2.35 7.16 -8.42
CA VAL A 126 -2.80 6.75 -7.09
C VAL A 126 -4.28 7.10 -6.97
N ILE A 127 -5.13 6.10 -6.75
CA ILE A 127 -6.58 6.31 -6.63
C ILE A 127 -6.90 6.83 -5.23
N GLU A 128 -7.62 7.92 -5.14
CA GLU A 128 -8.11 8.48 -3.88
C GLU A 128 -9.61 8.21 -3.72
N ILE A 129 -10.39 8.53 -4.75
CA ILE A 129 -11.84 8.39 -4.78
C ILE A 129 -12.23 7.33 -5.82
N PRO A 130 -12.75 6.17 -5.37
CA PRO A 130 -13.25 5.13 -6.26
C PRO A 130 -14.37 5.62 -7.17
N ALA A 131 -14.39 5.14 -8.42
CA ALA A 131 -15.49 5.40 -9.34
C ALA A 131 -16.83 4.98 -8.72
N GLY A 132 -17.86 5.81 -8.87
CA GLY A 132 -19.18 5.54 -8.30
C GLY A 132 -19.32 5.91 -6.83
N THR A 133 -18.37 6.67 -6.25
CA THR A 133 -18.47 7.17 -4.86
C THR A 133 -18.39 8.70 -4.80
N ASN A 134 -18.73 9.29 -3.63
CA ASN A 134 -18.83 10.74 -3.42
C ASN A 134 -18.02 11.25 -2.22
N ALA A 135 -17.45 10.35 -1.40
CA ALA A 135 -16.63 10.77 -0.27
C ALA A 135 -15.35 11.40 -0.79
N LYS A 136 -15.08 12.66 -0.45
CA LYS A 136 -13.87 13.33 -0.88
C LYS A 136 -12.71 12.82 -0.02
N ILE A 137 -11.87 12.00 -0.63
CA ILE A 137 -10.69 11.40 0.01
C ILE A 137 -9.48 12.00 -0.68
N GLU A 138 -8.48 12.38 0.11
CA GLU A 138 -7.25 13.00 -0.38
C GLU A 138 -6.03 12.45 0.35
N TYR A 139 -4.88 12.51 -0.31
CA TYR A 139 -3.60 12.16 0.25
C TYR A 139 -3.05 13.27 1.13
N ASN A 140 -3.04 13.02 2.43
CA ASN A 140 -2.42 13.93 3.37
C ASN A 140 -0.90 13.75 3.34
N LYS A 141 -0.19 14.76 2.80
CA LYS A 141 1.28 14.77 2.64
C LYS A 141 2.04 14.63 3.96
N GLU A 142 1.53 15.21 5.05
CA GLU A 142 2.17 15.16 6.37
C GLU A 142 2.05 13.79 7.02
N LEU A 143 0.85 13.21 6.98
CA LEU A 143 0.52 11.92 7.59
C LEU A 143 0.87 10.74 6.67
N LYS A 144 1.24 11.00 5.42
CA LYS A 144 1.55 10.02 4.38
C LYS A 144 0.47 8.96 4.20
N LYS A 145 -0.80 9.36 4.28
CA LYS A 145 -1.96 8.47 4.19
C LYS A 145 -3.16 9.17 3.57
N LEU A 146 -4.05 8.36 3.00
CA LEU A 146 -5.36 8.84 2.56
C LEU A 146 -6.24 9.17 3.76
N LYS A 147 -6.94 10.30 3.67
CA LYS A 147 -7.91 10.75 4.68
C LYS A 147 -9.11 11.34 3.96
N VAL A 148 -10.28 11.19 4.56
CA VAL A 148 -11.45 11.98 4.16
C VAL A 148 -11.14 13.46 4.40
N ASP A 149 -11.32 14.28 3.36
CA ASP A 149 -11.20 15.73 3.45
C ASP A 149 -12.31 16.29 4.35
N GLN A 150 -12.00 17.29 5.15
CA GLN A 150 -12.92 17.87 6.12
C GLN A 150 -13.01 19.39 5.93
N ARG A 151 -14.25 19.89 5.77
CA ARG A 151 -14.56 21.33 5.72
C ARG A 151 -15.37 21.67 6.97
N ASP A 152 -14.90 22.64 7.76
CA ASP A 152 -15.51 23.05 9.03
C ASP A 152 -15.76 21.89 10.03
N GLY A 153 -14.82 20.94 10.07
CA GLY A 153 -14.89 19.76 10.95
C GLY A 153 -15.88 18.69 10.52
N LYS A 154 -16.46 18.79 9.32
CA LYS A 154 -17.35 17.79 8.72
C LYS A 154 -16.67 17.13 7.54
N ASP A 155 -16.84 15.82 7.43
CA ASP A 155 -16.41 15.04 6.27
C ASP A 155 -17.05 15.61 5.00
N ARG A 156 -16.22 15.93 4.00
CA ARG A 156 -16.71 16.40 2.71
C ARG A 156 -17.24 15.23 1.91
N ILE A 157 -18.49 15.38 1.48
CA ILE A 157 -19.15 14.51 0.53
C ILE A 157 -19.56 15.41 -0.63
N ILE A 158 -19.19 15.03 -1.86
CA ILE A 158 -19.62 15.75 -3.05
C ILE A 158 -21.13 15.57 -3.20
N GLU A 159 -21.89 16.65 -3.02
CA GLU A 159 -23.36 16.69 -3.13
C GLU A 159 -23.82 16.77 -4.59
N TYR A 160 -23.36 15.81 -5.41
CA TYR A 160 -23.69 15.68 -6.82
C TYR A 160 -23.75 14.21 -7.24
N LEU A 161 -23.70 13.92 -8.54
CA LEU A 161 -23.50 12.56 -9.03
C LEU A 161 -22.14 12.02 -8.56
N PRO A 162 -22.04 10.70 -8.28
CA PRO A 162 -20.76 10.09 -7.97
C PRO A 162 -19.72 10.31 -9.07
N TYR A 163 -18.43 10.22 -8.70
CA TYR A 163 -17.35 10.38 -9.67
C TYR A 163 -17.50 9.39 -10.84
N PRO A 164 -17.45 9.87 -12.10
CA PRO A 164 -17.70 9.04 -13.29
C PRO A 164 -16.53 8.09 -13.62
N GLY A 165 -15.38 8.27 -12.95
CA GLY A 165 -14.18 7.44 -13.05
C GLY A 165 -13.44 7.42 -11.71
N ASN A 166 -12.36 6.65 -11.64
CA ASN A 166 -11.54 6.61 -10.42
C ASN A 166 -10.67 7.87 -10.39
N TYR A 167 -10.87 8.70 -9.38
CA TYR A 167 -10.17 9.97 -9.24
C TYR A 167 -9.01 9.84 -8.26
N GLY A 168 -7.93 10.56 -8.54
CA GLY A 168 -6.80 10.70 -7.65
C GLY A 168 -5.69 11.48 -8.34
N PHE A 169 -4.44 11.15 -8.04
CA PHE A 169 -3.32 11.98 -8.46
C PHE A 169 -2.18 11.19 -9.10
N ILE A 170 -1.34 11.89 -9.86
CA ILE A 170 -0.12 11.36 -10.46
C ILE A 170 1.03 11.57 -9.45
N PRO A 171 1.64 10.50 -8.90
CA PRO A 171 2.66 10.61 -7.87
C PRO A 171 3.96 11.20 -8.44
N SER A 172 4.82 11.70 -7.55
CA SER A 172 6.05 12.43 -7.90
C SER A 172 5.83 13.66 -8.80
N THR A 173 4.63 14.25 -8.80
CA THR A 173 4.33 15.55 -9.41
C THR A 173 4.02 16.61 -8.36
N TYR A 174 4.17 17.88 -8.73
CA TYR A 174 3.86 19.04 -7.89
C TYR A 174 3.61 20.29 -8.73
N SER A 175 2.39 20.79 -8.69
CA SER A 175 2.04 22.08 -9.28
C SER A 175 2.48 23.20 -8.34
N ASP A 176 3.54 23.91 -8.69
CA ASP A 176 4.15 24.94 -7.84
C ASP A 176 3.29 26.22 -7.85
N SER A 177 2.74 26.60 -6.68
CA SER A 177 1.91 27.81 -6.54
C SER A 177 2.65 29.11 -6.83
N SER A 178 3.98 29.16 -6.67
CA SER A 178 4.79 30.31 -7.09
C SER A 178 4.86 30.49 -8.61
N LYS A 179 4.47 29.45 -9.36
CA LYS A 179 4.44 29.40 -10.83
C LYS A 179 3.00 29.33 -11.37
N GLY A 180 2.01 29.60 -10.53
CA GLY A 180 0.59 29.60 -10.89
C GLY A 180 -0.10 28.23 -10.82
N GLY A 181 0.48 27.26 -10.10
CA GLY A 181 -0.17 25.99 -9.77
C GLY A 181 -0.99 26.04 -8.47
N ASP A 182 -1.67 24.94 -8.15
CA ASP A 182 -2.53 24.78 -6.96
C ASP A 182 -1.79 24.31 -5.69
N GLY A 183 -0.52 23.94 -5.80
CA GLY A 183 0.27 23.40 -4.68
C GLY A 183 0.11 21.89 -4.46
N ASP A 184 -0.61 21.20 -5.35
CA ASP A 184 -0.92 19.77 -5.24
C ASP A 184 -0.30 18.93 -6.38
N PRO A 185 -0.21 17.60 -6.20
CA PRO A 185 0.14 16.72 -7.29
C PRO A 185 -0.93 16.80 -8.38
N LEU A 186 -0.53 16.58 -9.63
CA LEU A 186 -1.42 16.68 -10.78
C LEU A 186 -2.55 15.65 -10.71
N ASP A 187 -3.78 16.11 -10.91
CA ASP A 187 -4.98 15.28 -10.84
C ASP A 187 -5.16 14.38 -12.06
N ALA A 188 -5.76 13.21 -11.82
CA ALA A 188 -6.08 12.25 -12.85
C ALA A 188 -7.45 11.57 -12.61
N LEU A 189 -8.18 11.37 -13.71
CA LEU A 189 -9.39 10.56 -13.76
C LEU A 189 -9.13 9.32 -14.61
N VAL A 190 -9.15 8.14 -13.99
CA VAL A 190 -8.98 6.85 -14.64
C VAL A 190 -10.33 6.24 -14.99
N ILE A 191 -10.62 6.12 -16.29
CA ILE A 191 -11.85 5.54 -16.81
C ILE A 191 -11.75 4.02 -16.79
N SER A 192 -12.35 3.40 -15.79
CA SER A 192 -12.41 1.95 -15.61
C SER A 192 -13.52 1.56 -14.62
N SER A 193 -13.64 0.27 -14.31
CA SER A 193 -14.44 -0.18 -13.16
C SER A 193 -13.87 0.37 -11.84
N SER A 194 -14.70 0.42 -10.80
CA SER A 194 -14.31 0.95 -9.49
C SER A 194 -13.10 0.22 -8.91
N LEU A 195 -12.13 0.99 -8.42
CA LEU A 195 -10.89 0.55 -7.77
C LEU A 195 -10.87 0.98 -6.31
N LEU A 196 -10.02 0.37 -5.48
CA LEU A 196 -9.92 0.73 -4.06
C LEU A 196 -9.09 2.02 -3.88
N SER A 197 -9.48 2.88 -2.95
CA SER A 197 -8.62 3.98 -2.48
C SER A 197 -7.25 3.45 -2.04
N GLY A 198 -6.18 4.11 -2.49
CA GLY A 198 -4.80 3.75 -2.27
C GLY A 198 -4.23 2.77 -3.30
N SER A 199 -5.04 2.34 -4.26
CA SER A 199 -4.55 1.54 -5.40
C SER A 199 -3.61 2.38 -6.25
N VAL A 200 -2.46 1.82 -6.60
CA VAL A 200 -1.54 2.38 -7.59
C VAL A 200 -1.78 1.64 -8.90
N VAL A 201 -2.13 2.36 -9.96
CA VAL A 201 -2.54 1.78 -11.24
C VAL A 201 -1.64 2.31 -12.33
N GLU A 202 -1.17 1.42 -13.19
CA GLU A 202 -0.47 1.79 -14.41
C GLU A 202 -1.50 2.17 -15.49
N THR A 203 -1.34 3.36 -16.08
CA THR A 203 -2.35 3.98 -16.93
C THR A 203 -1.74 4.67 -18.15
N ILE A 204 -2.54 4.79 -19.20
CA ILE A 204 -2.21 5.51 -20.42
C ILE A 204 -2.98 6.84 -20.37
N PRO A 205 -2.29 8.00 -20.35
CA PRO A 205 -2.95 9.29 -20.50
C PRO A 205 -3.44 9.45 -21.95
N ILE A 206 -4.71 9.80 -22.11
CA ILE A 206 -5.38 9.88 -23.42
C ILE A 206 -5.91 11.29 -23.72
N GLY A 207 -5.77 12.22 -22.78
CA GLY A 207 -6.16 13.62 -22.93
C GLY A 207 -6.07 14.36 -21.60
N VAL A 208 -6.34 15.66 -21.64
CA VAL A 208 -6.40 16.51 -20.45
C VAL A 208 -7.58 17.46 -20.55
N LEU A 209 -8.38 17.56 -19.49
CA LEU A 209 -9.40 18.59 -19.35
C LEU A 209 -8.79 19.77 -18.61
N LYS A 210 -8.89 20.96 -19.20
CA LYS A 210 -8.35 22.21 -18.65
C LYS A 210 -9.49 22.99 -18.03
N ILE A 211 -9.41 23.20 -16.72
CA ILE A 211 -10.41 23.99 -16.00
C ILE A 211 -9.73 25.11 -15.22
N LEU A 212 -10.49 26.18 -15.01
CA LEU A 212 -10.18 27.20 -14.02
C LEU A 212 -11.09 26.97 -12.82
N ASP A 213 -10.51 26.66 -11.67
CA ASP A 213 -11.23 26.57 -10.39
C ASP A 213 -10.95 27.83 -9.58
N ASN A 214 -11.97 28.67 -9.39
CA ASN A 214 -11.85 29.98 -8.75
C ASN A 214 -10.75 30.89 -9.37
N GLY A 215 -10.47 30.69 -10.66
CA GLY A 215 -9.46 31.43 -11.43
C GLY A 215 -8.04 30.84 -11.36
N GLU A 216 -7.83 29.75 -10.62
CA GLU A 216 -6.58 28.99 -10.60
C GLU A 216 -6.62 27.86 -11.62
N GLN A 217 -5.48 27.60 -12.27
CA GLN A 217 -5.38 26.58 -13.30
C GLN A 217 -5.37 25.19 -12.69
N ASP A 218 -6.31 24.36 -13.10
CA ASP A 218 -6.48 23.00 -12.61
C ASP A 218 -6.65 22.04 -13.79
N TYR A 219 -5.68 21.14 -13.95
CA TYR A 219 -5.63 20.20 -15.06
C TYR A 219 -6.06 18.82 -14.59
N LYS A 220 -7.09 18.26 -15.23
CA LYS A 220 -7.56 16.89 -14.97
C LYS A 220 -7.08 15.97 -16.09
N VAL A 221 -6.03 15.19 -15.84
CA VAL A 221 -5.51 14.22 -16.82
C VAL A 221 -6.51 13.07 -16.96
N ILE A 222 -6.94 12.76 -18.18
CA ILE A 222 -7.84 11.65 -18.44
C ILE A 222 -7.04 10.43 -18.85
N CYS A 223 -7.26 9.33 -18.15
CA CYS A 223 -6.47 8.11 -18.27
C CYS A 223 -7.36 6.88 -18.49
N ILE A 224 -6.78 5.84 -19.10
CA ILE A 224 -7.32 4.48 -19.08
C ILE A 224 -6.27 3.51 -18.50
N PRO A 225 -6.66 2.36 -17.94
CA PRO A 225 -5.69 1.36 -17.50
C PRO A 225 -4.78 0.89 -18.65
N SER A 226 -3.48 0.69 -18.37
CA SER A 226 -2.56 0.10 -19.36
C SER A 226 -2.92 -1.38 -19.63
N GLU A 227 -3.45 -2.06 -18.62
CA GLU A 227 -3.91 -3.44 -18.75
C GLU A 227 -5.24 -3.51 -19.50
N LYS A 228 -5.22 -4.07 -20.72
CA LYS A 228 -6.39 -4.14 -21.62
C LYS A 228 -7.65 -4.75 -20.98
N ARG A 229 -7.52 -5.72 -20.08
CA ARG A 229 -8.69 -6.36 -19.43
C ARG A 229 -9.45 -5.41 -18.49
N LEU A 230 -8.80 -4.35 -18.02
CA LEU A 230 -9.39 -3.35 -17.12
C LEU A 230 -9.99 -2.17 -17.88
N GLN A 231 -9.75 -2.07 -19.19
CA GLN A 231 -10.27 -1.00 -20.03
C GLN A 231 -11.77 -1.20 -20.30
N THR A 232 -12.59 -0.29 -19.78
CA THR A 232 -14.01 -0.18 -20.15
C THR A 232 -14.21 0.67 -21.40
N VAL A 233 -13.22 1.53 -21.70
CA VAL A 233 -13.18 2.43 -22.86
C VAL A 233 -11.86 2.18 -23.61
N PRO A 234 -11.83 1.23 -24.58
CA PRO A 234 -10.64 0.93 -25.38
C PRO A 234 -10.37 2.02 -26.43
N ALA A 235 -9.75 3.12 -25.98
CA ALA A 235 -9.28 4.22 -26.82
C ALA A 235 -7.93 4.72 -26.28
N SER A 236 -6.83 4.43 -26.96
CA SER A 236 -5.47 4.76 -26.48
C SER A 236 -4.94 6.12 -26.96
N THR A 237 -5.74 6.87 -27.71
CA THR A 237 -5.44 8.23 -28.18
C THR A 237 -6.66 9.12 -27.99
N PHE A 238 -6.45 10.44 -27.94
CA PHE A 238 -7.53 11.40 -27.80
C PHE A 238 -8.50 11.35 -28.99
N THR A 239 -7.99 11.17 -30.21
CA THR A 239 -8.80 11.00 -31.42
C THR A 239 -9.70 9.76 -31.32
N GLU A 240 -9.17 8.61 -30.92
CA GLU A 240 -10.01 7.43 -30.75
C GLU A 240 -11.07 7.63 -29.67
N PHE A 241 -10.73 8.33 -28.59
CA PHE A 241 -11.65 8.59 -27.48
C PHE A 241 -12.79 9.52 -27.91
N THR A 242 -12.46 10.60 -28.59
CA THR A 242 -13.43 11.58 -29.12
C THR A 242 -14.35 10.99 -30.19
N GLU A 243 -13.82 10.17 -31.11
CA GLU A 243 -14.62 9.58 -32.19
C GLU A 243 -15.53 8.45 -31.70
N LYS A 244 -15.00 7.55 -30.87
CA LYS A 244 -15.76 6.38 -30.38
C LYS A 244 -16.69 6.73 -29.22
N TYR A 245 -16.30 7.68 -28.37
CA TYR A 245 -17.00 7.99 -27.11
C TYR A 245 -17.25 9.50 -26.91
N PRO A 246 -17.80 10.23 -27.90
CA PRO A 246 -17.97 11.69 -27.82
C PRO A 246 -18.83 12.15 -26.62
N ASN A 247 -19.81 11.34 -26.21
CA ASN A 247 -20.66 11.66 -25.07
C ASN A 247 -19.96 11.44 -23.72
N ALA A 248 -18.93 10.60 -23.65
CA ALA A 248 -18.14 10.43 -22.43
C ALA A 248 -17.38 11.72 -22.09
N LEU A 249 -16.80 12.39 -23.09
CA LEU A 249 -16.16 13.70 -22.90
C LEU A 249 -17.15 14.72 -22.35
N LYS A 250 -18.34 14.82 -22.94
CA LYS A 250 -19.40 15.74 -22.48
C LYS A 250 -19.82 15.45 -21.05
N ILE A 251 -19.96 14.18 -20.67
CA ILE A 251 -20.31 13.79 -19.31
C ILE A 251 -19.20 14.21 -18.33
N ILE A 252 -17.94 13.97 -18.66
CA ILE A 252 -16.79 14.36 -17.82
C ILE A 252 -16.75 15.89 -17.65
N GLU A 253 -16.89 16.63 -18.75
CA GLU A 253 -16.89 18.10 -18.75
C GLU A 253 -18.05 18.66 -17.92
N LEU A 254 -19.27 18.16 -18.12
CA LEU A 254 -20.44 18.57 -17.35
C LEU A 254 -20.30 18.20 -15.86
N TRP A 255 -19.67 17.07 -15.54
CA TRP A 255 -19.44 16.67 -14.17
C TRP A 255 -18.50 17.64 -13.48
N PHE A 256 -17.31 17.89 -14.04
CA PHE A 256 -16.34 18.84 -13.45
C PHE A 256 -16.83 20.28 -13.43
N SER A 257 -17.72 20.68 -14.34
CA SER A 257 -18.31 22.02 -14.32
C SER A 257 -19.34 22.25 -13.19
N ASN A 258 -19.86 21.19 -12.55
CA ASN A 258 -21.01 21.28 -11.64
C ASN A 258 -20.85 20.52 -10.31
N TYR A 259 -19.73 19.82 -10.09
CA TYR A 259 -19.59 18.91 -8.94
C TYR A 259 -19.45 19.62 -7.59
N ASP A 260 -18.79 20.78 -7.54
CA ASP A 260 -18.72 21.62 -6.34
C ASP A 260 -19.70 22.78 -6.49
N THR A 261 -20.58 22.97 -5.50
CA THR A 261 -21.60 24.02 -5.49
C THR A 261 -21.08 25.35 -4.93
N VAL A 262 -19.88 25.33 -4.35
CA VAL A 262 -19.23 26.49 -3.73
C VAL A 262 -18.30 27.18 -4.72
N ASP A 263 -17.55 26.39 -5.46
CA ASP A 263 -16.48 26.88 -6.32
C ASP A 263 -16.98 27.22 -7.73
N THR A 264 -16.40 28.25 -8.35
CA THR A 264 -16.75 28.64 -9.73
C THR A 264 -15.78 27.97 -10.69
N VAL A 265 -16.26 26.95 -11.41
CA VAL A 265 -15.47 26.22 -12.41
C VAL A 265 -15.77 26.72 -13.82
N THR A 266 -14.72 27.03 -14.59
CA THR A 266 -14.81 27.36 -16.02
C THR A 266 -14.03 26.34 -16.85
N ILE A 267 -14.65 25.81 -17.91
CA ILE A 267 -13.98 24.91 -18.85
C ILE A 267 -13.22 25.73 -19.89
N GLU A 268 -11.90 25.54 -19.97
CA GLU A 268 -11.07 26.12 -21.03
C GLU A 268 -10.98 25.23 -22.27
N GLY A 269 -11.24 23.93 -22.09
CA GLY A 269 -11.36 22.95 -23.16
C GLY A 269 -10.46 21.74 -22.96
N TRP A 270 -10.30 20.98 -24.05
CA TRP A 270 -9.59 19.71 -24.05
C TRP A 270 -8.22 19.83 -24.73
N GLY A 271 -7.24 19.13 -24.17
CA GLY A 271 -5.95 18.83 -24.79
C GLY A 271 -5.82 17.34 -25.12
N ASP A 272 -4.96 17.02 -26.09
CA ASP A 272 -4.67 15.64 -26.51
C ASP A 272 -3.71 14.91 -25.56
N GLU A 273 -3.36 13.66 -25.87
CA GLU A 273 -2.40 12.88 -25.07
C GLU A 273 -1.00 13.50 -25.01
N LYS A 274 -0.60 14.31 -26.00
CA LYS A 274 0.71 14.97 -26.02
C LYS A 274 0.72 16.17 -25.09
N GLU A 275 -0.35 16.96 -25.10
CA GLU A 275 -0.53 18.07 -24.15
C GLU A 275 -0.61 17.54 -22.72
N ALA A 276 -1.36 16.46 -22.49
CA ALA A 276 -1.41 15.78 -21.18
C ALA A 276 0.00 15.35 -20.70
N LEU A 277 0.78 14.70 -21.56
CA LEU A 277 2.16 14.31 -21.23
C LEU A 277 3.10 15.51 -21.02
N ALA A 278 2.89 16.62 -21.72
CA ALA A 278 3.66 17.84 -21.55
C ALA A 278 3.39 18.47 -20.17
N GLU A 279 2.13 18.56 -19.77
CA GLU A 279 1.77 19.07 -18.44
C GLU A 279 2.31 18.16 -17.33
N ILE A 280 2.19 16.83 -17.46
CA ILE A 280 2.79 15.89 -16.49
C ILE A 280 4.29 16.14 -16.34
N LYS A 281 5.03 16.28 -17.45
CA LYS A 281 6.48 16.50 -17.44
C LYS A 281 6.87 17.84 -16.83
N LYS A 282 6.07 18.88 -17.03
CA LYS A 282 6.30 20.22 -16.51
C LYS A 282 6.28 20.27 -14.98
N VAL A 283 5.45 19.43 -14.36
CA VAL A 283 5.26 19.41 -12.89
C VAL A 283 5.98 18.25 -12.20
N LEU A 284 6.89 17.53 -12.87
CA LEU A 284 7.68 16.49 -12.23
C LEU A 284 8.53 17.07 -11.08
N LYS A 285 8.48 16.43 -9.92
CA LYS A 285 9.40 16.73 -8.83
C LYS A 285 10.82 16.31 -9.24
N GLN A 286 11.76 17.23 -9.08
CA GLN A 286 13.21 16.98 -9.27
C GLN A 286 13.81 16.32 -8.03
#